data_AF-A0AA43A1V4-F1
#
_entry.id   AF-A0AA43A1V4-F1
#
_cell.length_a   1.000
_cell.length_b   1.000
_cell.length_c   1.000
_cell.angle_alpha   90.00
_cell.angle_beta   90.00
_cell.angle_gamma   90.00
#
_symmetry.space_group_name_H-M   'P 1'
#
loop_
_entity.id
_entity.type
_entity.pdbx_description
1 polymer ?
#
loop_
_entity_poly.entity_id
_entity_poly.type
_entity_poly.pdbx_seq_one_letter_code
_entity_poly.pdbx_strand_id
1 'polypeptide(L)'
;IVQGFEIYKDRLIAYSMGNFIFDQFHYATKRSYLLYVWMDGGRLHRAEVTPVRLKGYRPVPATDTFRNTILKRVDNLSSRRGITLAASGGNAVILPGPNQNREVPDQPMVLPRAVFPEGATIIAVPSRTWQKRFNVIETQPENSARVRLGKNLLPMGHLESHFLFDAPDRSWIEDGMQTILPRDDAPAGPNVMQLQIPAGHNTGRMGMRTFEYTFEPGTPTTFAISARTEAPATVTAYQQWRKRDENRKEALVTAKLRPMGSRKLKAEGWQELRFDFDSPRVTAISYRVILEVKPVDPSTGHLTWFDDIRLIEWLSPPLDDGAVPGNVPYRLTTHAEVITR
;
A
#
# COMPACT_ATOMS: atom_id res chain seq x y z
N ILE A 1 8.62 -13.96 -1.29
CA ILE A 1 8.35 -12.72 -0.51
C ILE A 1 9.66 -12.21 0.04
N VAL A 2 9.93 -10.89 -0.01
CA VAL A 2 11.17 -10.29 0.52
C VAL A 2 11.37 -10.59 2.02
N GLN A 3 12.60 -10.95 2.38
CA GLN A 3 13.03 -11.25 3.74
C GLN A 3 14.14 -10.28 4.19
N GLY A 4 14.36 -10.22 5.51
CA GLY A 4 15.45 -9.45 6.11
C GLY A 4 16.77 -10.21 6.16
N PHE A 5 17.76 -9.62 6.82
CA PHE A 5 19.14 -10.12 6.90
C PHE A 5 19.53 -10.47 8.34
N GLU A 6 20.65 -11.17 8.51
CA GLU A 6 21.35 -11.38 9.78
C GLU A 6 22.88 -11.31 9.57
N ILE A 7 23.60 -10.83 10.58
CA ILE A 7 25.06 -10.95 10.65
C ILE A 7 25.35 -11.98 11.74
N TYR A 8 25.88 -13.13 11.35
CA TYR A 8 26.25 -14.20 12.27
C TYR A 8 27.72 -14.53 12.12
N LYS A 9 28.50 -14.40 13.20
CA LYS A 9 29.98 -14.59 13.19
C LYS A 9 30.66 -13.83 12.04
N ASP A 10 30.34 -12.54 11.92
CA ASP A 10 30.84 -11.62 10.88
C ASP A 10 30.49 -12.00 9.43
N ARG A 11 29.49 -12.87 9.25
CA ARG A 11 29.00 -13.31 7.92
C ARG A 11 27.59 -12.81 7.68
N LEU A 12 27.35 -12.30 6.48
CA LEU A 12 26.02 -11.93 6.02
C LEU A 12 25.18 -13.18 5.71
N ILE A 13 24.03 -13.27 6.35
CA ILE A 13 22.97 -14.22 6.00
C ILE A 13 21.85 -13.42 5.34
N ALA A 14 21.67 -13.65 4.04
CA ALA A 14 20.50 -13.16 3.30
C ALA A 14 19.44 -14.27 3.29
N TYR A 15 18.43 -14.15 4.16
CA TYR A 15 17.26 -15.02 4.08
C TYR A 15 16.56 -14.72 2.77
N SER A 16 16.20 -15.75 1.98
CA SER A 16 15.46 -15.70 0.71
C SER A 16 15.33 -14.29 0.09
N MET A 17 16.05 -14.05 -1.01
CA MET A 17 16.07 -12.75 -1.71
C MET A 17 14.75 -12.34 -2.39
N GLY A 18 13.66 -13.04 -2.05
CA GLY A 18 12.36 -12.86 -2.66
C GLY A 18 12.29 -13.46 -4.05
N ASN A 19 11.32 -12.97 -4.82
CA ASN A 19 11.01 -13.46 -6.15
C ASN A 19 11.65 -12.50 -7.14
N PHE A 20 12.79 -12.86 -7.74
CA PHE A 20 13.45 -11.98 -8.72
C PHE A 20 12.78 -12.03 -10.09
N ILE A 21 12.33 -13.20 -10.54
CA ILE A 21 11.47 -13.41 -11.70
C ILE A 21 10.48 -14.51 -11.32
N PHE A 22 9.19 -14.19 -11.22
CA PHE A 22 8.17 -15.15 -10.79
C PHE A 22 6.79 -14.74 -11.26
N ASP A 23 5.83 -15.64 -11.06
CA ASP A 23 4.43 -15.38 -11.32
C ASP A 23 3.87 -14.20 -10.51
N GLN A 24 3.24 -13.25 -11.22
CA GLN A 24 2.66 -12.03 -10.64
C GLN A 24 1.19 -12.21 -10.24
N PHE A 25 0.84 -13.40 -9.77
CA PHE A 25 -0.54 -13.69 -9.37
C PHE A 25 -0.91 -13.11 -8.00
N HIS A 26 0.04 -12.51 -7.27
CA HIS A 26 -0.18 -11.89 -5.96
C HIS A 26 0.57 -10.57 -5.90
N TYR A 27 0.03 -9.55 -5.24
CA TYR A 27 0.75 -8.27 -5.11
C TYR A 27 2.06 -8.41 -4.33
N ALA A 28 2.09 -9.29 -3.32
CA ALA A 28 3.30 -9.58 -2.57
C ALA A 28 4.43 -10.18 -3.42
N THR A 29 4.13 -10.88 -4.52
CA THR A 29 5.16 -11.45 -5.42
C THR A 29 5.75 -10.41 -6.38
N LYS A 30 5.16 -9.21 -6.47
CA LYS A 30 5.72 -8.09 -7.24
C LYS A 30 6.87 -7.37 -6.51
N ARG A 31 7.13 -7.71 -5.24
CA ARG A 31 8.13 -7.08 -4.38
C ARG A 31 9.42 -7.92 -4.37
N SER A 32 10.55 -7.29 -4.68
CA SER A 32 11.86 -7.95 -4.74
C SER A 32 13.00 -6.97 -4.41
N TYR A 33 14.24 -7.45 -4.44
CA TYR A 33 15.43 -6.61 -4.37
C TYR A 33 16.63 -7.29 -5.03
N LEU A 34 17.63 -6.48 -5.39
CA LEU A 34 18.99 -6.92 -5.70
C LEU A 34 19.87 -6.68 -4.47
N LEU A 35 20.79 -7.61 -4.21
CA LEU A 35 21.78 -7.48 -3.14
C LEU A 35 23.18 -7.40 -3.75
N TYR A 36 23.82 -6.26 -3.59
CA TYR A 36 25.24 -6.07 -3.92
C TYR A 36 26.05 -6.30 -2.65
N VAL A 37 27.08 -7.15 -2.71
CA VAL A 37 27.93 -7.46 -1.56
C VAL A 37 29.38 -7.16 -1.93
N TRP A 38 30.01 -6.27 -1.18
CA TRP A 38 31.43 -5.98 -1.29
C TRP A 38 32.18 -6.75 -0.21
N MET A 39 33.15 -7.53 -0.65
CA MET A 39 33.99 -8.36 0.19
C MET A 39 35.44 -7.89 0.05
N ASP A 40 36.18 -7.85 1.16
CA ASP A 40 37.63 -7.73 1.18
C ASP A 40 38.21 -9.07 1.63
N GLY A 41 38.63 -9.88 0.66
CA GLY A 41 38.90 -11.30 0.86
C GLY A 41 37.68 -12.03 1.44
N GLY A 42 37.85 -12.69 2.59
CA GLY A 42 36.77 -13.39 3.29
C GLY A 42 35.90 -12.50 4.20
N ARG A 43 36.15 -11.19 4.26
CA ARG A 43 35.47 -10.26 5.18
C ARG A 43 34.40 -9.46 4.45
N LEU A 44 33.19 -9.40 5.04
CA LEU A 44 32.15 -8.48 4.59
C LEU A 44 32.63 -7.04 4.79
N HIS A 45 32.58 -6.22 3.74
CA HIS A 45 32.85 -4.79 3.82
C HIS A 45 31.57 -3.95 3.79
N ARG A 46 30.62 -4.31 2.93
CA ARG A 46 29.33 -3.62 2.75
C ARG A 46 28.36 -4.57 2.06
N ALA A 47 27.07 -4.47 2.36
CA ALA A 47 26.03 -4.97 1.49
C ALA A 47 24.98 -3.90 1.22
N GLU A 48 24.46 -3.84 0.00
CA GLU A 48 23.47 -2.86 -0.43
C GLU A 48 22.27 -3.54 -1.08
N VAL A 49 21.10 -3.18 -0.56
CA VAL A 49 19.80 -3.68 -0.98
C VAL A 49 19.17 -2.64 -1.90
N THR A 50 19.15 -2.96 -3.19
CA THR A 50 18.46 -2.14 -4.20
C THR A 50 17.05 -2.68 -4.41
N PRO A 51 15.99 -1.95 -4.01
CA PRO A 51 14.63 -2.45 -4.09
C PRO A 51 14.13 -2.48 -5.54
N VAL A 52 13.46 -3.58 -5.90
CA VAL A 52 12.99 -3.85 -7.26
C VAL A 52 11.51 -4.22 -7.22
N ARG A 53 10.76 -3.70 -8.18
CA ARG A 53 9.37 -4.08 -8.45
C ARG A 53 9.33 -4.94 -9.71
N LEU A 54 8.57 -6.04 -9.68
CA LEU A 54 8.22 -6.74 -10.91
C LEU A 54 6.97 -6.08 -11.53
N LYS A 55 7.11 -5.51 -12.72
CA LYS A 55 6.05 -4.86 -13.50
C LYS A 55 5.93 -5.61 -14.84
N GLY A 56 4.88 -6.40 -15.00
CA GLY A 56 4.69 -7.15 -16.25
C GLY A 56 5.76 -8.20 -16.51
N TYR A 57 6.18 -8.93 -15.48
CA TYR A 57 7.31 -9.87 -15.45
C TYR A 57 8.70 -9.25 -15.69
N ARG A 58 8.79 -7.92 -15.83
CA ARG A 58 10.06 -7.19 -15.93
C ARG A 58 10.48 -6.64 -14.55
N PRO A 59 11.68 -6.98 -14.06
CA PRO A 59 12.25 -6.30 -12.89
C PRO A 59 12.57 -4.85 -13.25
N VAL A 60 12.04 -3.90 -12.50
CA VAL A 60 12.29 -2.46 -12.64
C VAL A 60 12.63 -1.85 -11.29
N PRO A 61 13.39 -0.75 -11.22
CA PRO A 61 13.65 -0.07 -9.95
C PRO A 61 12.34 0.22 -9.20
N ALA A 62 12.29 -0.10 -7.91
CA ALA A 62 11.14 0.30 -7.10
C ALA A 62 11.25 1.80 -6.78
N THR A 63 10.14 2.51 -6.97
CA THR A 63 10.00 3.93 -6.71
C THR A 63 8.98 4.18 -5.60
N ASP A 64 9.04 5.37 -5.02
CA ASP A 64 8.01 5.90 -4.12
C ASP A 64 7.57 4.94 -2.99
N THR A 65 6.27 4.84 -2.73
CA THR A 65 5.58 3.96 -1.78
C THR A 65 5.95 2.48 -1.96
N PHE A 66 6.22 2.04 -3.18
CA PHE A 66 6.59 0.65 -3.47
C PHE A 66 7.99 0.35 -2.93
N ARG A 67 8.94 1.27 -3.15
CA ARG A 67 10.27 1.24 -2.52
C ARG A 67 10.16 1.26 -1.00
N ASN A 68 9.38 2.19 -0.46
CA ASN A 68 9.19 2.31 0.99
C ASN A 68 8.58 1.03 1.59
N THR A 69 7.65 0.38 0.90
CA THR A 69 7.04 -0.88 1.34
C THR A 69 8.05 -2.01 1.40
N ILE A 70 8.95 -2.12 0.41
CA ILE A 70 10.03 -3.11 0.41
C ILE A 70 11.00 -2.83 1.56
N LEU A 71 11.52 -1.60 1.64
CA LEU A 71 12.58 -1.27 2.59
C LEU A 71 12.11 -1.27 4.05
N LYS A 72 10.90 -0.78 4.36
CA LYS A 72 10.31 -0.90 5.71
C LYS A 72 10.14 -2.36 6.14
N ARG A 73 9.74 -3.25 5.22
CA ARG A 73 9.63 -4.68 5.51
C ARG A 73 11.01 -5.30 5.77
N VAL A 74 12.00 -4.97 4.94
CA VAL A 74 13.38 -5.47 5.10
C VAL A 74 13.98 -4.97 6.41
N ASP A 75 13.81 -3.69 6.76
CA ASP A 75 14.24 -3.12 8.05
C ASP A 75 13.57 -3.83 9.23
N ASN A 76 12.24 -3.95 9.22
CA ASN A 76 11.49 -4.62 10.29
C ASN A 76 11.86 -6.10 10.48
N LEU A 77 12.23 -6.82 9.42
CA LEU A 77 12.66 -8.22 9.53
C LEU A 77 14.12 -8.35 9.98
N SER A 78 14.98 -7.45 9.51
CA SER A 78 16.41 -7.43 9.87
C SER A 78 16.59 -7.00 11.33
N SER A 79 15.78 -6.06 11.81
CA SER A 79 15.86 -5.57 13.19
C SER A 79 15.52 -6.61 14.24
N ARG A 80 14.64 -7.58 13.92
CA ARG A 80 14.35 -8.73 14.79
C ARG A 80 15.58 -9.63 15.01
N ARG A 81 16.62 -9.44 14.20
CA ARG A 81 17.89 -10.17 14.26
C ARG A 81 19.07 -9.25 14.60
N GLY A 82 18.78 -8.08 15.17
CA GLY A 82 19.80 -7.13 15.63
C GLY A 82 20.51 -6.36 14.52
N ILE A 83 19.99 -6.34 13.28
CA ILE A 83 20.52 -5.51 12.21
C ILE A 83 19.76 -4.19 12.12
N THR A 84 20.50 -3.08 12.08
CA THR A 84 20.01 -1.78 11.63
C THR A 84 20.47 -1.54 10.20
N LEU A 85 19.57 -1.03 9.36
CA LEU A 85 19.89 -0.66 7.98
C LEU A 85 20.12 0.85 7.88
N ALA A 86 21.23 1.23 7.26
CA ALA A 86 21.47 2.62 6.88
C ALA A 86 20.83 2.92 5.51
N ALA A 87 20.60 4.19 5.20
CA ALA A 87 20.16 4.61 3.87
C ALA A 87 21.34 5.03 3.00
N SER A 88 21.29 4.66 1.73
CA SER A 88 22.16 5.20 0.67
C SER A 88 21.29 5.53 -0.53
N GLY A 89 20.94 6.81 -0.67
CA GLY A 89 19.94 7.24 -1.65
C GLY A 89 18.61 6.49 -1.48
N GLY A 90 18.17 5.81 -2.54
CA GLY A 90 16.97 4.97 -2.55
C GLY A 90 17.16 3.54 -2.02
N ASN A 91 18.35 3.19 -1.54
CA ASN A 91 18.74 1.83 -1.17
C ASN A 91 18.96 1.71 0.34
N ALA A 92 18.96 0.47 0.83
CA ALA A 92 19.38 0.15 2.20
C ALA A 92 20.79 -0.42 2.20
N VAL A 93 21.58 -0.11 3.22
CA VAL A 93 22.96 -0.56 3.38
C VAL A 93 23.13 -1.27 4.71
N ILE A 94 23.85 -2.39 4.69
CA ILE A 94 24.29 -3.16 5.84
C ILE A 94 25.80 -2.98 5.94
N LEU A 95 26.26 -2.55 7.11
CA LEU A 95 27.68 -2.41 7.41
C LEU A 95 28.13 -3.50 8.39
N PRO A 96 29.36 -4.01 8.25
CA PRO A 96 29.95 -4.96 9.19
C PRO A 96 30.26 -4.25 10.53
N GLY A 97 29.91 -4.91 11.63
CA GLY A 97 30.36 -4.53 12.98
C GLY A 97 29.27 -3.97 13.91
N PRO A 98 29.40 -4.19 15.24
CA PRO A 98 28.38 -3.83 16.23
C PRO A 98 28.16 -2.31 16.38
N ASN A 99 29.16 -1.49 16.04
CA ASN A 99 29.14 -0.04 16.25
C ASN A 99 28.76 0.79 15.01
N GLN A 100 28.61 0.17 13.84
CA GLN A 100 28.21 0.87 12.61
C GLN A 100 26.71 0.71 12.29
N ASN A 101 26.04 -0.22 12.98
CA ASN A 101 24.59 -0.40 12.97
C ASN A 101 23.91 0.38 14.11
N ARG A 102 24.45 1.56 14.46
CA ARG A 102 23.84 2.44 15.47
C ARG A 102 22.38 2.65 15.11
N GLU A 103 21.48 2.23 16.00
CA GLU A 103 20.08 2.60 15.87
C GLU A 103 20.02 4.11 15.72
N VAL A 104 19.44 4.57 14.60
CA VAL A 104 19.00 5.95 14.51
C VAL A 104 18.00 6.10 15.66
N PRO A 105 18.24 7.00 16.63
CA PRO A 105 17.31 7.18 17.74
C PRO A 105 15.91 7.37 17.18
N ASP A 106 14.95 6.63 17.73
CA ASP A 106 13.55 6.81 17.36
C ASP A 106 13.19 8.28 17.60
N GLN A 107 12.64 8.93 16.57
CA GLN A 107 12.21 10.32 16.67
C GLN A 107 10.70 10.34 16.88
N PRO A 108 10.17 11.22 17.74
CA PRO A 108 8.73 11.39 17.86
C PRO A 108 8.09 11.56 16.49
N MET A 109 7.00 10.85 16.25
CA MET A 109 6.11 11.14 15.15
C MET A 109 5.23 12.31 15.58
N VAL A 110 5.74 13.51 15.34
CA VAL A 110 4.90 14.70 15.31
C VAL A 110 4.03 14.57 14.09
N LEU A 111 2.76 14.26 14.30
CA LEU A 111 1.78 14.37 13.24
C LEU A 111 1.55 15.87 13.06
N PRO A 112 1.85 16.44 11.87
CA PRO A 112 1.53 17.84 11.64
C PRO A 112 0.04 18.02 11.92
N ARG A 113 -0.36 19.23 12.35
CA ARG A 113 -1.77 19.68 12.43
C ARG A 113 -2.62 19.11 11.30
N ALA A 114 -1.97 18.94 10.13
CA ALA A 114 -2.48 18.65 8.81
C ALA A 114 -3.73 19.46 8.66
N VAL A 115 -3.59 20.65 8.07
CA VAL A 115 -4.71 21.36 7.45
C VAL A 115 -5.48 20.30 6.67
N PHE A 116 -6.48 19.70 7.32
CA PHE A 116 -7.20 18.57 6.78
C PHE A 116 -7.91 19.21 5.59
N PRO A 117 -7.74 18.68 4.36
CA PRO A 117 -8.77 18.93 3.36
C PRO A 117 -10.10 18.66 4.07
N GLU A 118 -11.02 19.61 4.05
CA GLU A 118 -12.21 19.61 4.89
C GLU A 118 -12.90 18.21 4.82
N GLY A 119 -12.87 17.47 5.93
CA GLY A 119 -13.43 16.10 6.03
C GLY A 119 -12.47 14.91 5.90
N ALA A 120 -11.20 15.09 5.54
CA ALA A 120 -10.23 13.97 5.44
C ALA A 120 -9.74 13.51 6.83
N THR A 121 -9.92 12.22 7.14
CA THR A 121 -9.53 11.62 8.44
C THR A 121 -8.29 10.73 8.36
N ILE A 122 -7.87 10.34 7.15
CA ILE A 122 -6.77 9.41 6.90
C ILE A 122 -5.65 10.14 6.17
N ILE A 123 -4.47 10.16 6.78
CA ILE A 123 -3.28 10.78 6.21
C ILE A 123 -2.23 9.72 5.88
N ALA A 124 -1.51 9.92 4.77
CA ALA A 124 -0.21 9.30 4.62
C ALA A 124 0.69 9.86 5.72
N VAL A 125 1.27 8.99 6.55
CA VAL A 125 2.30 9.44 7.49
C VAL A 125 3.41 10.06 6.63
N PRO A 126 3.82 11.33 6.90
CA PRO A 126 4.71 12.08 6.03
C PRO A 126 5.87 11.22 5.56
N SER A 127 6.34 11.44 4.33
CA SER A 127 7.42 10.72 3.65
C SER A 127 8.75 10.84 4.40
N ARG A 128 8.79 10.37 5.63
CA ARG A 128 9.99 10.04 6.36
C ARG A 128 10.64 8.97 5.51
N THR A 129 11.89 9.23 5.17
CA THR A 129 12.79 8.24 4.60
C THR A 129 12.62 6.94 5.41
N TRP A 130 12.43 5.80 4.76
CA TRP A 130 11.98 4.53 5.36
C TRP A 130 12.75 4.09 6.63
N GLN A 131 13.98 4.59 6.83
CA GLN A 131 14.84 4.37 7.99
C GLN A 131 14.54 5.25 9.21
N LYS A 132 13.78 6.35 9.04
CA LYS A 132 13.38 7.25 10.14
C LYS A 132 12.20 6.64 10.86
N ARG A 133 12.51 5.98 11.98
CA ARG A 133 11.56 5.30 12.86
C ARG A 133 10.87 6.31 13.78
N PHE A 134 9.74 5.87 14.35
CA PHE A 134 9.05 6.59 15.41
C PHE A 134 8.49 5.59 16.42
N ASN A 135 8.53 5.94 17.69
CA ASN A 135 7.95 5.16 18.77
C ASN A 135 7.15 6.03 19.75
N VAL A 136 6.97 7.32 19.43
CA VAL A 136 6.14 8.27 20.17
C VAL A 136 5.20 8.95 19.18
N ILE A 137 3.94 9.14 19.56
CA ILE A 137 2.94 9.94 18.84
C ILE A 137 2.78 11.27 19.58
N GLU A 138 2.84 12.37 18.84
CA GLU A 138 2.55 13.70 19.36
C GLU A 138 1.53 14.38 18.44
N THR A 139 0.36 14.72 18.98
CA THR A 139 -0.61 15.62 18.36
C THR A 139 -0.40 17.05 18.85
N GLN A 140 -0.91 18.05 18.11
CA GLN A 140 -0.74 19.44 18.52
C GLN A 140 -1.61 19.78 19.74
N PRO A 141 -1.10 20.54 20.73
CA PRO A 141 -1.74 20.74 22.03
C PRO A 141 -3.18 21.27 21.99
N GLU A 142 -3.50 22.09 20.99
CA GLU A 142 -4.82 22.72 20.83
C GLU A 142 -5.94 21.76 20.44
N ASN A 143 -5.63 20.52 20.03
CA ASN A 143 -6.62 19.51 19.61
C ASN A 143 -6.13 18.08 19.91
N SER A 144 -6.17 17.67 21.18
CA SER A 144 -5.90 16.27 21.56
C SER A 144 -6.83 15.33 20.78
N ALA A 145 -6.26 14.51 19.90
CA ALA A 145 -6.98 13.54 19.09
C ALA A 145 -6.38 12.15 19.28
N ARG A 146 -7.20 11.10 19.15
CA ARG A 146 -6.66 9.73 19.16
C ARG A 146 -6.21 9.37 17.76
N VAL A 147 -5.13 8.60 17.67
CA VAL A 147 -4.51 8.25 16.40
C VAL A 147 -4.53 6.76 16.20
N ARG A 148 -4.95 6.30 15.02
CA ARG A 148 -4.84 4.91 14.63
C ARG A 148 -3.72 4.74 13.60
N LEU A 149 -2.83 3.76 13.80
CA LEU A 149 -1.74 3.50 12.87
C LEU A 149 -2.15 2.43 11.85
N GLY A 150 -1.83 2.65 10.58
CA GLY A 150 -2.26 1.80 9.47
C GLY A 150 -1.16 1.50 8.45
N LYS A 151 -1.31 0.36 7.78
CA LYS A 151 -0.43 -0.13 6.71
C LYS A 151 -1.22 -0.26 5.42
N ASN A 152 -0.81 0.46 4.39
CA ASN A 152 -1.38 0.34 3.06
C ASN A 152 -0.89 -0.94 2.38
N LEU A 153 -1.82 -1.77 1.96
CA LEU A 153 -1.58 -3.02 1.24
C LEU A 153 -1.43 -2.79 -0.27
N LEU A 154 -1.86 -1.64 -0.79
CA LEU A 154 -1.79 -1.25 -2.21
C LEU A 154 -0.77 -0.11 -2.44
N PRO A 155 0.54 -0.40 -2.43
CA PRO A 155 1.55 0.64 -2.65
C PRO A 155 1.44 1.30 -4.03
N MET A 156 0.90 0.63 -5.04
CA MET A 156 0.73 1.20 -6.38
C MET A 156 -0.49 2.13 -6.53
N GLY A 157 -1.26 2.34 -5.47
CA GLY A 157 -2.56 3.04 -5.52
C GLY A 157 -2.51 4.54 -5.81
N HIS A 158 -1.34 5.16 -5.68
CA HIS A 158 -1.10 6.56 -6.05
C HIS A 158 -0.84 6.76 -7.55
N LEU A 159 -0.73 5.69 -8.35
CA LEU A 159 -0.64 5.69 -9.82
C LEU A 159 0.60 6.36 -10.46
N GLU A 160 1.39 7.16 -9.75
CA GLU A 160 2.52 7.93 -10.34
C GLU A 160 3.64 7.10 -10.94
N SER A 161 3.80 5.86 -10.50
CA SER A 161 4.80 4.95 -11.06
C SER A 161 4.27 4.12 -12.24
N HIS A 162 3.04 4.39 -12.71
CA HIS A 162 2.39 3.62 -13.76
C HIS A 162 3.13 3.70 -15.10
N PHE A 163 3.62 4.87 -15.50
CA PHE A 163 4.29 5.05 -16.79
C PHE A 163 5.81 4.82 -16.76
N LEU A 164 6.40 4.66 -15.57
CA LEU A 164 7.84 4.50 -15.44
C LEU A 164 8.32 3.15 -16.02
N PHE A 165 9.52 3.18 -16.61
CA PHE A 165 10.32 2.03 -17.06
C PHE A 165 9.72 1.19 -18.20
N ASP A 166 8.73 1.71 -18.92
CA ASP A 166 8.16 1.08 -20.13
C ASP A 166 7.89 -0.43 -19.94
N ALA A 167 7.02 -0.74 -18.97
CA ALA A 167 6.67 -2.10 -18.59
C ALA A 167 5.19 -2.16 -18.24
N PRO A 168 4.45 -3.24 -18.60
CA PRO A 168 3.02 -3.28 -18.39
C PRO A 168 2.66 -3.42 -16.91
N ASP A 169 1.74 -2.58 -16.40
CA ASP A 169 1.28 -2.66 -15.01
C ASP A 169 0.04 -3.53 -14.85
N ARG A 170 0.26 -4.78 -14.42
CA ARG A 170 -0.81 -5.77 -14.20
C ARG A 170 -1.42 -5.67 -12.80
N SER A 171 -1.59 -4.46 -12.28
CA SER A 171 -2.10 -4.22 -10.92
C SER A 171 -3.60 -4.05 -10.87
N TRP A 172 -4.24 -3.75 -11.99
CA TRP A 172 -5.65 -3.40 -12.03
C TRP A 172 -6.40 -4.31 -13.01
N ILE A 173 -7.74 -4.36 -12.90
CA ILE A 173 -8.60 -5.11 -13.83
C ILE A 173 -8.28 -4.71 -15.29
N GLU A 174 -8.29 -5.66 -16.22
CA GLU A 174 -8.01 -5.36 -17.64
C GLU A 174 -9.20 -5.90 -18.46
N ASP A 175 -10.36 -5.26 -18.32
CA ASP A 175 -11.59 -5.56 -19.07
C ASP A 175 -11.86 -4.53 -20.18
N GLY A 176 -10.94 -3.56 -20.36
CA GLY A 176 -11.05 -2.49 -21.35
C GLY A 176 -11.86 -1.27 -20.90
N MET A 177 -12.47 -1.28 -19.71
CA MET A 177 -13.23 -0.14 -19.21
C MET A 177 -12.39 0.86 -18.42
N GLN A 178 -11.21 0.46 -17.94
CA GLN A 178 -10.36 1.33 -17.13
C GLN A 178 -9.00 1.59 -17.78
N THR A 179 -8.54 2.82 -17.64
CA THR A 179 -7.25 3.30 -18.13
C THR A 179 -6.62 4.25 -17.12
N ILE A 180 -5.30 4.30 -17.06
CA ILE A 180 -4.59 5.30 -16.26
C ILE A 180 -4.10 6.38 -17.22
N LEU A 181 -4.35 7.64 -16.90
CA LEU A 181 -4.01 8.78 -17.75
C LEU A 181 -3.65 10.02 -16.92
N PRO A 182 -2.89 10.97 -17.50
CA PRO A 182 -2.59 12.22 -16.83
C PRO A 182 -3.81 13.14 -16.68
N ARG A 183 -3.89 13.89 -15.57
CA ARG A 183 -4.93 14.89 -15.31
C ARG A 183 -4.39 15.99 -14.38
N ASP A 184 -4.55 17.25 -14.79
CA ASP A 184 -3.95 18.40 -14.10
C ASP A 184 -4.58 18.74 -12.74
N ASP A 185 -5.84 18.35 -12.52
CA ASP A 185 -6.59 18.63 -11.28
C ASP A 185 -6.63 17.43 -10.33
N ALA A 186 -5.75 16.45 -10.52
CA ALA A 186 -5.68 15.25 -9.72
C ALA A 186 -5.22 15.52 -8.26
N PRO A 187 -5.73 14.79 -7.25
CA PRO A 187 -5.51 15.11 -5.84
C PRO A 187 -4.06 15.03 -5.34
N ALA A 188 -3.27 14.05 -5.78
CA ALA A 188 -1.95 13.78 -5.19
C ALA A 188 -0.77 13.83 -6.17
N GLY A 189 -1.02 13.62 -7.46
CA GLY A 189 -0.02 13.66 -8.51
C GLY A 189 -0.70 13.70 -9.87
N PRO A 190 0.06 13.73 -10.98
CA PRO A 190 -0.53 13.94 -12.30
C PRO A 190 -1.36 12.77 -12.82
N ASN A 191 -1.42 11.58 -12.20
CA ASN A 191 -2.01 10.40 -12.81
C ASN A 191 -3.29 9.93 -12.10
N VAL A 192 -4.35 9.67 -12.88
CA VAL A 192 -5.63 9.15 -12.37
C VAL A 192 -6.05 7.90 -13.12
N MET A 193 -6.84 7.05 -12.47
CA MET A 193 -7.54 5.96 -13.12
C MET A 193 -8.91 6.43 -13.61
N GLN A 194 -9.10 6.48 -14.93
CA GLN A 194 -10.40 6.71 -15.54
C GLN A 194 -11.11 5.37 -15.75
N LEU A 195 -12.37 5.28 -15.33
CA LEU A 195 -13.34 4.27 -15.70
C LEU A 195 -14.30 4.87 -16.73
N GLN A 196 -14.40 4.24 -17.89
CA GLN A 196 -15.31 4.57 -18.97
C GLN A 196 -16.38 3.48 -19.13
N ILE A 197 -17.63 3.86 -18.88
CA ILE A 197 -18.80 3.01 -19.02
C ILE A 197 -19.48 3.42 -20.33
N PRO A 198 -19.58 2.53 -21.34
CA PRO A 198 -20.24 2.87 -22.60
C PRO A 198 -21.74 3.11 -22.43
N ALA A 199 -22.33 3.89 -23.34
CA ALA A 199 -23.79 4.09 -23.38
C ALA A 199 -24.53 2.74 -23.44
N GLY A 200 -25.65 2.66 -22.73
CA GLY A 200 -26.46 1.45 -22.57
C GLY A 200 -25.91 0.43 -21.55
N HIS A 201 -24.70 0.63 -21.01
CA HIS A 201 -24.18 -0.23 -19.94
C HIS A 201 -24.62 0.28 -18.57
N ASN A 202 -25.20 -0.63 -17.77
CA ASN A 202 -25.73 -0.27 -16.46
C ASN A 202 -24.65 -0.04 -15.40
N THR A 203 -23.48 -0.67 -15.54
CA THR A 203 -22.39 -0.59 -14.58
C THR A 203 -21.03 -0.73 -15.25
N GLY A 204 -19.99 -0.23 -14.58
CA GLY A 204 -18.59 -0.51 -14.88
C GLY A 204 -17.84 -0.85 -13.60
N ARG A 205 -16.72 -1.57 -13.74
CA ARG A 205 -15.92 -2.01 -12.60
C ARG A 205 -14.48 -1.53 -12.70
N MET A 206 -13.96 -1.11 -11.56
CA MET A 206 -12.53 -0.91 -11.37
C MET A 206 -12.07 -1.67 -10.13
N GLY A 207 -10.79 -1.98 -10.06
CA GLY A 207 -10.25 -2.57 -8.84
C GLY A 207 -9.00 -3.40 -9.05
N MET A 208 -8.72 -4.16 -8.02
CA MET A 208 -7.57 -5.05 -7.97
C MET A 208 -7.71 -6.17 -9.01
N ARG A 209 -6.66 -6.37 -9.82
CA ARG A 209 -6.59 -7.46 -10.81
C ARG A 209 -6.67 -8.84 -10.17
N THR A 210 -6.00 -9.00 -9.03
CA THR A 210 -5.80 -10.29 -8.37
C THR A 210 -6.04 -10.19 -6.87
N PHE A 211 -6.02 -11.33 -6.18
CA PHE A 211 -6.20 -11.37 -4.73
C PHE A 211 -4.90 -10.99 -3.98
N GLU A 212 -5.07 -10.27 -2.88
CA GLU A 212 -4.07 -10.04 -1.83
C GLU A 212 -4.09 -11.21 -0.83
N TYR A 213 -2.90 -11.71 -0.50
CA TYR A 213 -2.67 -12.87 0.38
C TYR A 213 -1.94 -12.46 1.67
N THR A 214 -1.34 -11.28 1.68
CA THR A 214 -0.54 -10.77 2.78
C THR A 214 -1.33 -9.73 3.58
N PHE A 215 -2.31 -10.24 4.32
CA PHE A 215 -3.15 -9.49 5.24
C PHE A 215 -3.32 -10.27 6.55
N GLU A 216 -3.64 -9.56 7.63
CA GLU A 216 -3.97 -10.13 8.93
C GLU A 216 -5.47 -10.44 8.99
N PRO A 217 -5.90 -11.71 9.20
CA PRO A 217 -7.31 -12.08 9.20
C PRO A 217 -8.13 -11.43 10.32
N GLY A 218 -9.31 -10.90 10.00
CA GLY A 218 -10.22 -10.31 10.99
C GLY A 218 -9.83 -8.94 11.53
N THR A 219 -8.82 -8.32 10.92
CA THR A 219 -8.32 -7.01 11.28
C THR A 219 -9.18 -5.92 10.64
N PRO A 220 -9.58 -4.89 11.39
CA PRO A 220 -10.29 -3.76 10.81
C PRO A 220 -9.46 -3.14 9.69
N THR A 221 -10.11 -2.90 8.57
CA THR A 221 -9.50 -2.48 7.31
C THR A 221 -10.35 -1.38 6.69
N THR A 222 -9.72 -0.42 6.04
CA THR A 222 -10.40 0.64 5.30
C THR A 222 -9.98 0.61 3.85
N PHE A 223 -10.95 0.60 2.94
CA PHE A 223 -10.73 0.97 1.55
C PHE A 223 -11.14 2.43 1.35
N ALA A 224 -10.18 3.27 1.01
CA ALA A 224 -10.37 4.70 0.78
C ALA A 224 -9.86 5.09 -0.61
N ILE A 225 -10.55 6.02 -1.27
CA ILE A 225 -10.26 6.42 -2.65
C ILE A 225 -10.79 7.83 -2.90
N SER A 226 -10.05 8.65 -3.64
CA SER A 226 -10.55 9.91 -4.16
C SER A 226 -11.29 9.62 -5.46
N ALA A 227 -12.51 10.11 -5.61
CA ALA A 227 -13.34 9.88 -6.79
C ALA A 227 -13.94 11.18 -7.32
N ARG A 228 -14.06 11.27 -8.64
CA ARG A 228 -14.78 12.34 -9.34
C ARG A 228 -15.56 11.75 -10.49
N THR A 229 -16.76 12.25 -10.76
CA THR A 229 -17.60 11.77 -11.87
C THR A 229 -18.17 12.93 -12.66
N GLU A 230 -18.46 12.72 -13.94
CA GLU A 230 -19.09 13.71 -14.81
C GLU A 230 -20.61 13.84 -14.60
N ALA A 231 -21.24 12.78 -14.11
CA ALA A 231 -22.69 12.72 -13.85
C ALA A 231 -22.96 11.97 -12.53
N PRO A 232 -24.10 12.18 -11.86
CA PRO A 232 -24.39 11.45 -10.63
C PRO A 232 -24.32 9.93 -10.81
N ALA A 233 -23.71 9.25 -9.84
CA ALA A 233 -23.55 7.80 -9.84
C ALA A 233 -23.64 7.20 -8.43
N THR A 234 -23.84 5.89 -8.34
CA THR A 234 -23.67 5.13 -7.11
C THR A 234 -22.42 4.27 -7.22
N VAL A 235 -21.51 4.40 -6.27
CA VAL A 235 -20.30 3.57 -6.15
C VAL A 235 -20.54 2.55 -5.04
N THR A 236 -20.44 1.26 -5.37
CA THR A 236 -20.51 0.18 -4.38
C THR A 236 -19.18 -0.55 -4.33
N ALA A 237 -18.61 -0.65 -3.13
CA ALA A 237 -17.37 -1.36 -2.90
C ALA A 237 -17.66 -2.80 -2.46
N TYR A 238 -16.94 -3.76 -3.04
CA TYR A 238 -17.09 -5.18 -2.75
C TYR A 238 -15.77 -5.81 -2.33
N GLN A 239 -15.86 -6.75 -1.39
CA GLN A 239 -14.84 -7.77 -1.21
C GLN A 239 -15.19 -8.99 -2.07
N GLN A 240 -14.22 -9.46 -2.86
CA GLN A 240 -14.28 -10.78 -3.46
C GLN A 240 -13.24 -11.67 -2.80
N TRP A 241 -13.69 -12.81 -2.28
CA TRP A 241 -12.85 -13.73 -1.52
C TRP A 241 -12.52 -14.95 -2.36
N ARG A 242 -11.32 -15.49 -2.16
CA ARG A 242 -10.96 -16.83 -2.64
C ARG A 242 -10.72 -17.74 -1.43
N LYS A 243 -11.38 -18.89 -1.43
CA LYS A 243 -11.20 -19.95 -0.44
C LYS A 243 -10.00 -20.84 -0.77
N ARG A 244 -9.60 -21.69 0.17
CA ARG A 244 -8.40 -22.53 0.05
C ARG A 244 -8.51 -23.57 -1.07
N ASP A 245 -9.70 -24.13 -1.25
CA ASP A 245 -10.07 -25.17 -2.21
C ASP A 245 -10.40 -24.63 -3.61
N GLU A 246 -10.59 -23.32 -3.76
CA GLU A 246 -10.97 -22.71 -5.04
C GLU A 246 -9.75 -22.44 -5.94
N ASN A 247 -9.87 -22.76 -7.23
CA ASN A 247 -8.89 -22.32 -8.22
C ASN A 247 -8.88 -20.79 -8.31
N ARG A 248 -7.69 -20.18 -8.38
CA ARG A 248 -7.56 -18.73 -8.43
C ARG A 248 -8.23 -18.09 -9.65
N LYS A 249 -8.05 -18.66 -10.85
CA LYS A 249 -8.61 -18.10 -12.09
C LYS A 249 -10.14 -18.16 -12.05
N GLU A 250 -10.69 -19.30 -11.62
CA GLU A 250 -12.13 -19.47 -11.44
C GLU A 250 -12.68 -18.50 -10.40
N ALA A 251 -12.06 -18.40 -9.23
CA ALA A 251 -12.50 -17.50 -8.16
C ALA A 251 -12.53 -16.03 -8.58
N LEU A 252 -11.62 -15.58 -9.46
CA LEU A 252 -11.67 -14.21 -9.99
C LEU A 252 -12.95 -13.94 -10.78
N VAL A 253 -13.50 -14.97 -11.44
CA VAL A 253 -14.70 -14.87 -12.27
C VAL A 253 -15.96 -15.13 -11.47
N THR A 254 -15.97 -16.18 -10.65
CA THR A 254 -17.21 -16.76 -10.08
C THR A 254 -17.40 -16.48 -8.58
N ALA A 255 -16.35 -16.11 -7.85
CA ALA A 255 -16.49 -15.96 -6.40
C ALA A 255 -17.44 -14.80 -6.04
N LYS A 256 -18.26 -15.02 -5.01
CA LYS A 256 -19.28 -14.06 -4.56
C LYS A 256 -18.66 -12.69 -4.24
N LEU A 257 -19.26 -11.64 -4.80
CA LEU A 257 -19.03 -10.26 -4.38
C LEU A 257 -19.82 -9.99 -3.09
N ARG A 258 -19.13 -9.51 -2.06
CA ARG A 258 -19.70 -9.17 -0.74
C ARG A 258 -19.64 -7.66 -0.57
N PRO A 259 -20.76 -6.93 -0.51
CA PRO A 259 -20.74 -5.48 -0.41
C PRO A 259 -20.13 -5.04 0.92
N MET A 260 -19.25 -4.05 0.87
CA MET A 260 -18.73 -3.30 2.03
C MET A 260 -19.60 -2.07 2.31
N GLY A 261 -20.20 -1.51 1.27
CA GLY A 261 -21.10 -0.38 1.36
C GLY A 261 -21.26 0.33 0.02
N SER A 262 -22.21 1.27 -0.04
CA SER A 262 -22.46 2.11 -1.21
C SER A 262 -22.38 3.59 -0.83
N ARG A 263 -21.94 4.41 -1.78
CA ARG A 263 -21.91 5.87 -1.68
C ARG A 263 -22.51 6.48 -2.94
N LYS A 264 -23.30 7.53 -2.78
CA LYS A 264 -23.72 8.37 -3.91
C LYS A 264 -22.58 9.34 -4.21
N LEU A 265 -22.17 9.41 -5.47
CA LEU A 265 -21.17 10.32 -5.96
C LEU A 265 -21.87 11.41 -6.75
N LYS A 266 -21.64 12.67 -6.36
CA LYS A 266 -22.18 13.84 -7.07
C LYS A 266 -21.24 14.23 -8.21
N ALA A 267 -21.79 14.84 -9.25
CA ALA A 267 -21.04 15.43 -10.35
C ALA A 267 -20.41 16.77 -9.95
N GLU A 268 -19.49 16.73 -8.98
CA GLU A 268 -18.78 17.89 -8.45
C GLU A 268 -17.26 17.64 -8.44
N GLY A 269 -16.52 18.34 -7.60
CA GLY A 269 -15.09 18.11 -7.42
C GLY A 269 -14.76 16.71 -6.88
N TRP A 270 -13.48 16.50 -6.61
CA TRP A 270 -13.00 15.28 -5.98
C TRP A 270 -13.65 15.08 -4.61
N GLN A 271 -14.17 13.88 -4.38
CA GLN A 271 -14.81 13.45 -3.14
C GLN A 271 -14.05 12.23 -2.61
N GLU A 272 -13.72 12.21 -1.32
CA GLU A 272 -13.18 11.01 -0.68
C GLU A 272 -14.31 10.00 -0.42
N LEU A 273 -14.14 8.78 -0.93
CA LEU A 273 -15.01 7.66 -0.62
C LEU A 273 -14.30 6.74 0.37
N ARG A 274 -14.99 6.40 1.46
CA ARG A 274 -14.49 5.53 2.53
C ARG A 274 -15.42 4.35 2.77
N PHE A 275 -14.84 3.16 2.81
CA PHE A 275 -15.51 1.89 3.10
C PHE A 275 -14.73 1.12 4.16
N ASP A 276 -15.26 1.09 5.38
CA ASP A 276 -14.69 0.32 6.49
C ASP A 276 -15.25 -1.10 6.51
N PHE A 277 -14.38 -2.08 6.79
CA PHE A 277 -14.75 -3.50 6.86
C PHE A 277 -13.71 -4.28 7.68
N ASP A 278 -14.06 -5.48 8.14
CA ASP A 278 -13.07 -6.41 8.69
C ASP A 278 -12.52 -7.31 7.59
N SER A 279 -11.20 -7.47 7.55
CA SER A 279 -10.57 -8.43 6.64
C SER A 279 -11.10 -9.84 6.90
N PRO A 280 -11.12 -10.73 5.89
CA PRO A 280 -11.72 -12.06 6.05
C PRO A 280 -11.01 -12.90 7.12
N ARG A 281 -11.76 -13.66 7.92
CA ARG A 281 -11.20 -14.45 9.04
C ARG A 281 -10.87 -15.91 8.69
N VAL A 282 -11.89 -16.72 8.42
CA VAL A 282 -11.77 -18.19 8.49
C VAL A 282 -11.83 -18.86 7.12
N THR A 283 -12.63 -18.33 6.20
CA THR A 283 -12.97 -19.02 4.94
C THR A 283 -12.14 -18.56 3.75
N ALA A 284 -11.58 -17.36 3.77
CA ALA A 284 -10.79 -16.82 2.67
C ALA A 284 -9.30 -16.90 2.97
N ILE A 285 -8.52 -17.38 2.01
CA ILE A 285 -7.05 -17.32 2.06
C ILE A 285 -6.50 -16.07 1.37
N SER A 286 -7.35 -15.37 0.62
CA SER A 286 -7.02 -14.15 -0.09
C SER A 286 -8.28 -13.40 -0.48
N TYR A 287 -8.19 -12.08 -0.60
CA TYR A 287 -9.30 -11.25 -1.04
C TYR A 287 -8.83 -10.13 -1.96
N ARG A 288 -9.77 -9.55 -2.69
CA ARG A 288 -9.56 -8.33 -3.46
C ARG A 288 -10.71 -7.37 -3.28
N VAL A 289 -10.44 -6.10 -3.51
CA VAL A 289 -11.44 -5.04 -3.54
C VAL A 289 -11.78 -4.68 -4.98
N ILE A 290 -13.08 -4.56 -5.25
CA ILE A 290 -13.66 -4.12 -6.51
C ILE A 290 -14.64 -2.99 -6.21
N LEU A 291 -14.59 -1.92 -6.99
CA LEU A 291 -15.66 -0.93 -7.04
C LEU A 291 -16.51 -1.19 -8.27
N GLU A 292 -17.83 -1.16 -8.07
CA GLU A 292 -18.80 -1.09 -9.15
C GLU A 292 -19.41 0.31 -9.15
N VAL A 293 -19.35 0.97 -10.30
CA VAL A 293 -19.98 2.27 -10.54
C VAL A 293 -21.25 2.03 -11.33
N LYS A 294 -22.36 2.56 -10.83
CA LYS A 294 -23.67 2.56 -11.47
C LYS A 294 -24.08 4.00 -11.77
N PRO A 295 -24.04 4.45 -13.04
CA PRO A 295 -24.58 5.75 -13.44
C PRO A 295 -26.06 5.87 -13.06
N VAL A 296 -26.52 7.08 -12.73
CA VAL A 296 -27.96 7.33 -12.55
C VAL A 296 -28.70 7.23 -13.88
N ASP A 297 -28.09 7.72 -14.97
CA ASP A 297 -28.58 7.59 -16.34
C ASP A 297 -27.59 6.73 -17.17
N PRO A 298 -27.96 5.50 -17.56
CA PRO A 298 -27.12 4.65 -18.38
C PRO A 298 -27.28 4.92 -19.89
N SER A 299 -28.17 5.82 -20.32
CA SER A 299 -28.45 6.06 -21.74
C SER A 299 -27.29 6.76 -22.47
N THR A 300 -26.49 7.53 -21.73
CA THR A 300 -25.25 8.14 -22.22
C THR A 300 -24.03 7.37 -21.70
N GLY A 301 -22.87 7.57 -22.35
CA GLY A 301 -21.60 7.15 -21.75
C GLY A 301 -21.39 7.81 -20.38
N HIS A 302 -20.58 7.19 -19.53
CA HIS A 302 -20.28 7.69 -18.20
C HIS A 302 -18.79 7.56 -17.87
N LEU A 303 -18.19 8.64 -17.40
CA LEU A 303 -16.81 8.72 -16.94
C LEU A 303 -16.74 8.94 -15.43
N THR A 304 -15.89 8.15 -14.77
CA THR A 304 -15.50 8.36 -13.38
C THR A 304 -13.99 8.26 -13.27
N TRP A 305 -13.36 9.20 -12.56
CA TRP A 305 -11.93 9.21 -12.27
C TRP A 305 -11.69 8.85 -10.81
N PHE A 306 -10.60 8.15 -10.58
CA PHE A 306 -10.19 7.68 -9.27
C PHE A 306 -8.69 7.95 -9.05
N ASP A 307 -8.34 8.33 -7.83
CA ASP A 307 -6.96 8.51 -7.39
C ASP A 307 -6.82 8.14 -5.90
N ASP A 308 -5.58 8.09 -5.38
CA ASP A 308 -5.27 7.79 -3.99
C ASP A 308 -5.94 6.52 -3.46
N ILE A 309 -5.84 5.45 -4.25
CA ILE A 309 -6.45 4.14 -3.96
C ILE A 309 -5.72 3.49 -2.78
N ARG A 310 -6.34 3.46 -1.62
CA ARG A 310 -5.74 3.00 -0.36
C ARG A 310 -6.51 1.81 0.19
N LEU A 311 -5.79 0.74 0.53
CA LEU A 311 -6.31 -0.41 1.27
C LEU A 311 -5.54 -0.54 2.57
N ILE A 312 -6.08 0.00 3.66
CA ILE A 312 -5.36 0.22 4.90
C ILE A 312 -5.76 -0.84 5.91
N GLU A 313 -4.80 -1.69 6.26
CA GLU A 313 -4.87 -2.61 7.39
C GLU A 313 -4.49 -1.85 8.66
N TRP A 314 -5.39 -1.76 9.64
CA TRP A 314 -5.12 -1.03 10.87
C TRP A 314 -4.30 -1.86 11.86
N LEU A 315 -3.14 -1.33 12.24
CA LEU A 315 -2.14 -2.01 13.07
C LEU A 315 -2.35 -1.78 14.58
N SER A 316 -3.15 -0.79 14.95
CA SER A 316 -3.40 -0.44 16.33
C SER A 316 -4.89 -0.17 16.58
N PRO A 317 -5.37 -0.27 17.84
CA PRO A 317 -6.52 0.52 18.27
C PRO A 317 -6.18 2.02 18.18
N PRO A 318 -7.15 2.92 18.37
CA PRO A 318 -6.83 4.32 18.56
C PRO A 318 -5.89 4.50 19.77
N LEU A 319 -4.85 5.30 19.62
CA LEU A 319 -3.81 5.56 20.62
C LEU A 319 -3.90 7.02 21.04
N ASP A 320 -3.64 7.30 22.31
CA ASP A 320 -3.40 8.67 22.77
C ASP A 320 -1.95 9.08 22.49
N ASP A 321 -1.63 10.35 22.74
CA ASP A 321 -0.25 10.85 22.66
C ASP A 321 0.67 10.12 23.65
N GLY A 322 1.93 9.93 23.23
CA GLY A 322 2.96 9.25 23.99
C GLY A 322 3.53 8.02 23.30
N ALA A 323 4.14 7.15 24.09
CA ALA A 323 4.85 5.97 23.57
C ALA A 323 3.90 4.98 22.89
N VAL A 324 4.28 4.53 21.69
CA VAL A 324 3.57 3.49 20.95
C VAL A 324 3.77 2.14 21.67
N PRO A 325 2.69 1.39 21.97
CA PRO A 325 2.83 0.08 22.62
C PRO A 325 3.73 -0.88 21.84
N GLY A 326 4.60 -1.60 22.54
CA GLY A 326 5.63 -2.45 21.91
C GLY A 326 5.09 -3.61 21.06
N ASN A 327 3.83 -3.99 21.24
CA ASN A 327 3.14 -4.99 20.42
C ASN A 327 2.58 -4.43 19.09
N VAL A 328 2.54 -3.10 18.92
CA VAL A 328 2.10 -2.47 17.67
C VAL A 328 3.27 -2.50 16.67
N PRO A 329 3.10 -3.06 15.46
CA PRO A 329 4.16 -3.15 14.46
C PRO A 329 4.39 -1.81 13.74
N TYR A 330 4.66 -0.74 14.50
CA TYR A 330 4.72 0.65 14.02
C TYR A 330 5.75 0.89 12.91
N ARG A 331 6.79 0.03 12.80
CA ARG A 331 7.78 0.07 11.72
C ARG A 331 7.17 -0.15 10.33
N LEU A 332 5.99 -0.76 10.27
CA LEU A 332 5.24 -1.00 9.04
C LEU A 332 4.21 0.09 8.73
N THR A 333 4.06 1.09 9.60
CA THR A 333 3.08 2.16 9.44
C THR A 333 3.38 2.97 8.18
N THR A 334 2.33 3.25 7.42
CA THR A 334 2.34 4.09 6.22
C THR A 334 1.27 5.17 6.27
N HIS A 335 0.21 4.94 7.03
CA HIS A 335 -0.93 5.84 7.17
C HIS A 335 -1.29 5.97 8.65
N ALA A 336 -1.89 7.08 8.99
CA ALA A 336 -2.51 7.32 10.28
C ALA A 336 -3.93 7.83 10.05
N GLU A 337 -4.86 7.43 10.92
CA GLU A 337 -6.17 8.04 11.02
C GLU A 337 -6.22 8.90 12.28
N VAL A 338 -6.70 10.12 12.12
CA VAL A 338 -6.96 11.02 13.24
C VAL A 338 -8.42 10.89 13.62
N ILE A 339 -8.66 10.55 14.88
CA ILE A 339 -9.99 10.35 15.45
C ILE A 339 -10.25 11.54 16.37
N THR A 340 -10.99 12.51 15.83
CA THR A 340 -11.53 13.64 16.58
C THR A 340 -12.59 13.12 17.56
N ARG A 341 -12.55 13.62 18.80
CA ARG A 341 -13.55 13.28 19.83
C ARG A 341 -14.89 13.92 19.57
#